data_AF-A0A3B9RRT3-F1
#
_entry.id   AF-A0A3B9RRT3-F1
#
_cell.length_a   1.000
_cell.length_b   1.000
_cell.length_c   1.000
_cell.angle_alpha   90.00
_cell.angle_beta   90.00
_cell.angle_gamma   90.00
#
_symmetry.space_group_name_H-M   'P 1'
#
loop_
_entity.id
_entity.type
_entity.pdbx_description
1 polymer ?
#
loop_
_entity_poly.entity_id
_entity_poly.type
_entity_poly.pdbx_seq_one_letter_code
_entity_poly.pdbx_strand_id
1 'polypeptide(L)'
;MAEELVDDLRCVADAQFAWGVNRVVWHGKPFSTGKDPRRFYASVHLGDGGKLQDDLKSFNGYLEPVSDYLSRGETYSRLAVYFPLEDQWMKDRLPKELRKPSSNFYWELQEVHMEEELLKYRPLWFSQAWFKELEYEKPFLRYKNRSFEAFLVDSEWMLLDSLKALARLRRQGAPVIFKRWPKEPGMNKHEEFQNLINEMQQQEQATLTDVRPILESEQPLDFWCRKDGEDYYLFIAHPKMRNLRYPLEYGYSEKVQALRVEARFYAKKGVLSLVLDFQEKRSLVVRIGWREALGSEGRLQVL
;
A
#
# COMPACT_ATOMS: atom_id res chain seq x y z
N MET A 1 31.78 15.93 6.35
CA MET A 1 31.09 14.83 7.05
C MET A 1 29.81 14.56 6.28
N ALA A 2 29.39 13.30 6.18
CA ALA A 2 28.10 12.98 5.61
C ALA A 2 27.01 13.33 6.65
N GLU A 3 26.01 14.12 6.27
CA GLU A 3 25.03 14.72 7.17
C GLU A 3 23.61 14.46 6.66
N GLU A 4 22.63 14.38 7.58
CA GLU A 4 21.21 14.23 7.23
C GLU A 4 20.70 15.47 6.51
N LEU A 5 20.07 15.28 5.35
CA LEU A 5 19.44 16.34 4.56
C LEU A 5 17.92 16.22 4.64
N VAL A 6 17.22 17.35 4.69
CA VAL A 6 15.75 17.36 4.66
C VAL A 6 15.18 16.72 3.39
N ASP A 7 15.90 16.80 2.27
CA ASP A 7 15.50 16.16 1.01
C ASP A 7 15.59 14.64 1.07
N ASP A 8 16.52 14.08 1.84
CA ASP A 8 16.59 12.64 2.09
C ASP A 8 15.39 12.18 2.93
N LEU A 9 15.00 12.98 3.93
CA LEU A 9 13.77 12.74 4.69
C LEU A 9 12.51 12.85 3.83
N ARG A 10 12.48 13.76 2.84
CA ARG A 10 11.38 13.83 1.87
C ARG A 10 11.27 12.54 1.08
N CYS A 11 12.38 11.99 0.58
CA CYS A 11 12.39 10.72 -0.14
C CYS A 11 11.78 9.59 0.70
N VAL A 12 12.11 9.52 1.99
CA VAL A 12 11.54 8.53 2.92
C VAL A 12 10.05 8.79 3.17
N ALA A 13 9.64 10.03 3.43
CA ALA A 13 8.24 10.38 3.66
C ALA A 13 7.37 10.05 2.44
N ASP A 14 7.83 10.40 1.24
CA ASP A 14 7.15 10.13 -0.03
C ASP A 14 6.98 8.63 -0.27
N ALA A 15 8.02 7.84 0.01
CA ALA A 15 7.89 6.38 -0.03
C ALA A 15 6.79 5.89 0.93
N GLN A 16 6.70 6.43 2.15
CA GLN A 16 5.63 6.06 3.09
C GLN A 16 4.24 6.51 2.62
N PHE A 17 4.11 7.72 2.06
CA PHE A 17 2.84 8.23 1.52
C PHE A 17 2.32 7.36 0.37
N ALA A 18 3.20 6.89 -0.51
CA ALA A 18 2.85 5.97 -1.59
C ALA A 18 2.41 4.57 -1.11
N TRP A 19 2.62 4.26 0.17
CA TRP A 19 2.12 3.04 0.82
C TRP A 19 0.94 3.31 1.78
N GLY A 20 0.36 4.51 1.72
CA GLY A 20 -0.90 4.84 2.38
C GLY A 20 -0.79 5.45 3.77
N VAL A 21 0.42 5.75 4.25
CA VAL A 21 0.58 6.70 5.37
C VAL A 21 -0.04 8.03 4.94
N ASN A 22 -0.77 8.69 5.84
CA ASN A 22 -1.39 10.00 5.57
C ASN A 22 -1.20 10.98 6.74
N ARG A 23 -0.40 10.60 7.74
CA ARG A 23 -0.04 11.43 8.87
C ARG A 23 1.35 11.04 9.33
N VAL A 24 2.28 11.99 9.27
CA VAL A 24 3.64 11.81 9.76
C VAL A 24 3.70 12.19 11.24
N VAL A 25 4.22 11.28 12.07
CA VAL A 25 4.50 11.54 13.48
C VAL A 25 5.99 11.52 13.68
N TRP A 26 6.54 12.66 14.07
CA TRP A 26 7.95 12.82 14.32
C TRP A 26 8.39 12.07 15.58
N HIS A 27 9.33 11.15 15.41
CA HIS A 27 10.06 10.51 16.50
C HIS A 27 11.41 11.22 16.66
N GLY A 28 11.69 11.76 17.85
CA GLY A 28 12.99 12.39 18.13
C GLY A 28 12.97 13.88 18.51
N LYS A 29 11.83 14.37 19.01
CA LYS A 29 11.74 15.67 19.69
C LYS A 29 11.56 15.45 21.20
N PRO A 30 12.64 15.41 21.99
CA PRO A 30 12.54 15.26 23.43
C PRO A 30 11.97 16.55 24.02
N PHE A 31 11.30 16.46 25.17
CA PHE A 31 10.96 17.66 25.93
C PHE A 31 12.26 18.34 26.39
N SER A 32 12.46 19.58 25.95
CA SER A 32 13.63 20.39 26.24
C SER A 32 13.19 21.78 26.68
N THR A 33 13.93 22.38 27.59
CA THR A 33 13.75 23.80 27.96
C THR A 33 15.07 24.54 27.77
N GLY A 34 15.06 25.87 27.67
CA GLY A 34 16.31 26.64 27.57
C GLY A 34 17.27 26.41 28.76
N LYS A 35 16.76 25.99 29.92
CA LYS A 35 17.56 25.65 31.11
C LYS A 35 18.00 24.18 31.17
N ASP A 36 17.30 23.30 30.47
CA ASP A 36 17.56 21.85 30.43
C ASP A 36 17.43 21.36 28.97
N PRO A 37 18.44 21.62 28.14
CA PRO A 37 18.43 21.19 26.75
C PRO A 37 18.68 19.68 26.68
N ARG A 38 17.73 18.94 26.12
CA ARG A 38 17.84 17.49 25.91
C ARG A 38 18.03 17.18 24.43
N ARG A 39 18.85 16.16 24.17
CA ARG A 39 19.05 15.59 22.83
C ARG A 39 18.42 14.21 22.75
N PHE A 40 17.86 13.89 21.60
CA PHE A 40 17.39 12.54 21.33
C PHE A 40 18.50 11.73 20.67
N TYR A 41 18.79 10.55 21.22
CA TYR A 41 19.97 9.78 20.83
C TYR A 41 19.74 8.85 19.63
N ALA A 42 18.47 8.59 19.25
CA ALA A 42 18.14 7.61 18.21
C ALA A 42 17.73 8.29 16.90
N SER A 43 18.42 7.92 15.82
CA SER A 43 18.17 8.27 14.41
C SER A 43 18.16 9.76 14.10
N VAL A 44 17.11 10.52 14.47
CA VAL A 44 16.94 11.93 14.09
C VAL A 44 16.68 12.80 15.33
N HIS A 45 17.37 13.94 15.46
CA HIS A 45 17.12 14.93 16.52
C HIS A 45 16.40 16.15 15.95
N LEU A 46 15.12 16.28 16.31
CA LEU A 46 14.17 17.28 15.78
C LEU A 46 13.86 18.39 16.80
N GLY A 47 14.58 18.40 17.91
CA GLY A 47 14.50 19.46 18.93
C GLY A 47 15.40 20.65 18.60
N ASP A 48 15.36 21.64 19.49
CA ASP A 48 16.21 22.83 19.40
C ASP A 48 17.70 22.43 19.33
N GLY A 49 18.46 23.16 18.51
CA GLY A 49 19.85 22.87 18.18
C GLY A 49 20.06 21.64 17.28
N GLY A 50 18.99 21.04 16.76
CA GLY A 50 19.06 19.98 15.75
C GLY A 50 19.36 20.52 14.37
N LYS A 51 20.06 19.71 13.55
CA LYS A 51 20.50 20.13 12.21
C LYS A 51 19.35 20.53 11.29
N LEU A 52 18.23 19.82 11.40
CA LEU A 52 17.05 20.02 10.57
C LEU A 52 16.16 21.17 11.08
N GLN A 53 16.47 21.79 12.22
CA GLN A 53 15.60 22.76 12.88
C GLN A 53 15.08 23.85 11.93
N ASP A 54 15.98 24.42 11.12
CA ASP A 54 15.66 25.51 10.20
C ASP A 54 14.76 25.05 9.04
N ASP A 55 14.87 23.79 8.64
CA ASP A 55 14.11 23.20 7.54
C ASP A 55 12.75 22.64 7.98
N LEU A 56 12.58 22.30 9.27
CA LEU A 56 11.40 21.57 9.74
C LEU A 56 10.09 22.31 9.46
N LYS A 57 10.07 23.64 9.56
CA LYS A 57 8.86 24.42 9.26
C LYS A 57 8.47 24.30 7.79
N SER A 58 9.44 24.47 6.89
CA SER A 58 9.22 24.34 5.44
C SER A 58 8.82 22.91 5.08
N PHE A 59 9.49 21.91 5.67
CA PHE A 59 9.18 20.52 5.41
C PHE A 59 7.78 20.13 5.91
N ASN A 60 7.37 20.57 7.10
CA ASN A 60 6.00 20.38 7.57
C ASN A 60 4.98 21.08 6.65
N GLY A 61 5.32 22.23 6.09
CA GLY A 61 4.49 22.90 5.07
C GLY A 61 4.32 22.11 3.78
N TYR A 62 5.22 21.17 3.48
CA TYR A 62 5.06 20.16 2.43
C TYR A 62 4.25 18.94 2.90
N LEU A 63 4.54 18.41 4.10
CA LEU A 63 3.87 17.22 4.62
C LEU A 63 2.38 17.44 4.89
N GLU A 64 2.00 18.63 5.35
CA GLU A 64 0.63 18.99 5.71
C GLU A 64 -0.36 18.86 4.54
N PRO A 65 -0.15 19.51 3.37
CA PRO A 65 -1.06 19.38 2.25
C PRO A 65 -1.09 17.94 1.72
N VAL A 66 0.03 17.23 1.63
CA VAL A 66 0.03 15.81 1.21
C VAL A 66 -0.81 14.95 2.17
N SER A 67 -0.67 15.18 3.48
CA SER A 67 -1.45 14.50 4.52
C SER A 67 -2.94 14.81 4.42
N ASP A 68 -3.31 16.08 4.18
CA ASP A 68 -4.70 16.48 3.93
C ASP A 68 -5.28 15.77 2.70
N TYR A 69 -4.56 15.82 1.58
CA TYR A 69 -4.93 15.14 0.34
C TYR A 69 -5.17 13.64 0.54
N LEU A 70 -4.29 12.96 1.27
CA LEU A 70 -4.38 11.52 1.53
C LEU A 70 -5.36 11.14 2.66
N SER A 71 -5.92 12.13 3.36
CA SER A 71 -6.96 11.93 4.38
C SER A 71 -8.38 12.04 3.81
N ARG A 72 -8.54 12.57 2.59
CA ARG A 72 -9.85 12.73 1.93
C ARG A 72 -10.51 11.39 1.60
N GLY A 73 -11.85 11.38 1.63
CA GLY A 73 -12.68 10.24 1.23
C GLY A 73 -12.23 8.90 1.82
N GLU A 74 -12.15 7.87 0.98
CA GLU A 74 -11.72 6.52 1.34
C GLU A 74 -10.53 6.03 0.50
N THR A 75 -9.76 5.06 1.01
CA THR A 75 -8.75 4.39 0.19
C THR A 75 -9.44 3.66 -0.95
N TYR A 76 -9.03 3.99 -2.17
CA TYR A 76 -9.49 3.34 -3.37
C TYR A 76 -8.57 2.17 -3.73
N SER A 77 -9.15 0.97 -3.66
CA SER A 77 -8.50 -0.28 -4.01
C SER A 77 -9.45 -1.08 -4.89
N ARG A 78 -8.92 -1.89 -5.79
CA ARG A 78 -9.74 -2.84 -6.55
C ARG A 78 -9.65 -4.27 -6.04
N LEU A 79 -8.68 -4.56 -5.19
CA LEU A 79 -8.34 -5.92 -4.80
C LEU A 79 -8.24 -6.03 -3.28
N ALA A 80 -9.07 -6.91 -2.70
CA ALA A 80 -8.78 -7.42 -1.37
C ALA A 80 -7.88 -8.66 -1.51
N VAL A 81 -6.88 -8.80 -0.65
CA VAL A 81 -5.95 -9.93 -0.68
C VAL A 81 -5.97 -10.62 0.67
N TYR A 82 -6.17 -11.94 0.67
CA TYR A 82 -6.09 -12.73 1.90
C TYR A 82 -4.75 -12.50 2.60
N PHE A 83 -4.79 -12.13 3.87
CA PHE A 83 -3.56 -11.96 4.65
C PHE A 83 -2.96 -13.33 5.01
N PRO A 84 -1.75 -13.67 4.55
CA PRO A 84 -1.21 -15.04 4.61
C PRO A 84 -0.58 -15.32 5.98
N LEU A 85 -1.38 -15.20 7.04
CA LEU A 85 -0.94 -15.36 8.43
C LEU A 85 -0.56 -16.82 8.73
N GLU A 86 -1.36 -17.78 8.27
CA GLU A 86 -1.10 -19.20 8.44
C GLU A 86 0.21 -19.61 7.77
N ASP A 87 0.49 -19.08 6.58
CA ASP A 87 1.78 -19.30 5.91
C ASP A 87 2.95 -18.79 6.76
N GLN A 88 2.80 -17.64 7.44
CA GLN A 88 3.85 -17.12 8.31
C GLN A 88 4.03 -17.98 9.57
N TRP A 89 2.95 -18.55 10.13
CA TRP A 89 3.05 -19.50 11.23
C TRP A 89 3.77 -20.78 10.81
N MET A 90 3.46 -21.29 9.62
CA MET A 90 4.05 -22.53 9.11
C MET A 90 5.54 -22.39 8.74
N LYS A 91 6.01 -21.19 8.41
CA LYS A 91 7.45 -20.91 8.16
C LYS A 91 8.29 -20.83 9.43
N ASP A 92 7.68 -20.60 10.59
CA ASP A 92 8.34 -20.51 11.89
C ASP A 92 9.47 -19.46 11.96
N ARG A 93 10.71 -19.89 12.16
CA ARG A 93 11.85 -19.00 12.42
C ARG A 93 12.40 -18.36 11.16
N LEU A 94 12.76 -17.09 11.26
CA LEU A 94 13.55 -16.42 10.23
C LEU A 94 14.94 -17.05 10.10
N PRO A 95 15.54 -17.06 8.90
CA PRO A 95 16.97 -17.29 8.70
C PRO A 95 17.80 -16.34 9.57
N LYS A 96 18.98 -16.75 10.04
CA LYS A 96 19.79 -15.99 11.01
C LYS A 96 20.12 -14.59 10.50
N GLU A 97 20.37 -14.47 9.20
CA GLU A 97 20.69 -13.25 8.48
C GLU A 97 19.54 -12.23 8.41
N LEU A 98 18.29 -12.67 8.59
CA LEU A 98 17.11 -11.80 8.65
C LEU A 98 16.68 -11.45 10.09
N ARG A 99 17.27 -12.11 11.10
CA ARG A 99 16.90 -11.88 12.50
C ARG A 99 17.42 -10.54 12.98
N LYS A 100 16.56 -9.84 13.73
CA LYS A 100 16.83 -8.55 14.38
C LYS A 100 16.59 -8.73 15.88
N PRO A 101 17.10 -7.83 16.76
CA PRO A 101 16.84 -7.91 18.19
C PRO A 101 15.33 -8.01 18.55
N SER A 102 14.47 -7.45 17.71
CA SER A 102 13.01 -7.45 17.85
C SER A 102 12.28 -8.33 16.83
N SER A 103 12.98 -9.19 16.08
CA SER A 103 12.37 -10.03 15.03
C SER A 103 13.12 -11.35 14.85
N ASN A 104 12.52 -12.48 15.22
CA ASN A 104 13.08 -13.82 15.09
C ASN A 104 12.22 -14.79 14.27
N PHE A 105 10.97 -14.46 13.96
CA PHE A 105 9.98 -15.36 13.39
C PHE A 105 9.16 -14.70 12.27
N TYR A 106 8.71 -15.49 11.30
CA TYR A 106 7.92 -14.97 10.17
C TYR A 106 6.57 -14.39 10.61
N TRP A 107 5.99 -14.88 11.70
CA TRP A 107 4.72 -14.39 12.23
C TRP A 107 4.79 -13.03 12.95
N GLU A 108 5.97 -12.42 13.02
CA GLU A 108 6.13 -11.01 13.39
C GLU A 108 5.86 -10.08 12.17
N LEU A 109 5.60 -10.68 11.00
CA LEU A 109 5.04 -10.05 9.79
C LEU A 109 5.89 -8.95 9.16
N GLN A 110 7.14 -8.75 9.62
CA GLN A 110 8.05 -7.73 9.08
C GLN A 110 8.54 -8.05 7.66
N GLU A 111 8.45 -9.32 7.25
CA GLU A 111 8.93 -9.81 5.94
C GLU A 111 7.76 -10.18 5.00
N VAL A 112 6.53 -9.79 5.35
CA VAL A 112 5.36 -9.98 4.49
C VAL A 112 5.32 -8.85 3.46
N HIS A 113 5.37 -9.23 2.18
CA HIS A 113 5.38 -8.28 1.07
C HIS A 113 4.28 -8.61 0.06
N MET A 114 3.74 -7.57 -0.54
CA MET A 114 2.84 -7.69 -1.69
C MET A 114 3.67 -7.92 -2.95
N GLU A 115 3.23 -8.81 -3.83
CA GLU A 115 3.88 -8.98 -5.12
C GLU A 115 3.76 -7.71 -5.97
N GLU A 116 4.84 -7.36 -6.68
CA GLU A 116 4.95 -6.11 -7.42
C GLU A 116 3.88 -5.96 -8.50
N GLU A 117 3.53 -7.06 -9.18
CA GLU A 117 2.49 -7.09 -10.21
C GLU A 117 1.10 -6.71 -9.70
N LEU A 118 0.86 -6.83 -8.39
CA LEU A 118 -0.42 -6.50 -7.77
C LEU A 118 -0.53 -5.02 -7.42
N LEU A 119 0.59 -4.30 -7.30
CA LEU A 119 0.60 -2.91 -6.80
C LEU A 119 -0.20 -1.94 -7.68
N LYS A 120 -0.36 -2.25 -8.97
CA LYS A 120 -1.23 -1.49 -9.88
C LYS A 120 -2.70 -1.50 -9.46
N TYR A 121 -3.16 -2.46 -8.66
CA TYR A 121 -4.54 -2.54 -8.12
C TYR A 121 -4.70 -1.90 -6.74
N ARG A 122 -3.60 -1.45 -6.12
CA ARG A 122 -3.48 -1.06 -4.70
C ARG A 122 -4.19 -2.01 -3.74
N PRO A 123 -3.78 -3.29 -3.75
CA PRO A 123 -4.38 -4.31 -2.90
C PRO A 123 -4.37 -3.94 -1.42
N LEU A 124 -5.45 -4.31 -0.72
CA LEU A 124 -5.53 -4.22 0.73
C LEU A 124 -5.53 -5.62 1.34
N TRP A 125 -4.66 -5.81 2.33
CA TRP A 125 -4.68 -7.03 3.15
C TRP A 125 -6.03 -7.19 3.84
N PHE A 126 -6.54 -8.42 3.84
CA PHE A 126 -7.82 -8.77 4.42
C PHE A 126 -7.64 -9.98 5.33
N SER A 127 -7.86 -9.77 6.64
CA SER A 127 -7.71 -10.81 7.64
C SER A 127 -9.00 -11.61 7.83
N GLN A 128 -8.87 -12.86 8.29
CA GLN A 128 -9.99 -13.75 8.57
C GLN A 128 -11.08 -13.11 9.45
N ALA A 129 -10.67 -12.31 10.44
CA ALA A 129 -11.57 -11.65 11.39
C ALA A 129 -12.66 -10.79 10.71
N TRP A 130 -12.45 -10.35 9.47
CA TRP A 130 -13.38 -9.49 8.74
C TRP A 130 -14.33 -10.23 7.80
N PHE A 131 -14.17 -11.55 7.61
CA PHE A 131 -15.02 -12.34 6.69
C PHE A 131 -16.50 -12.40 7.08
N LYS A 132 -16.81 -12.20 8.36
CA LYS A 132 -18.20 -12.16 8.85
C LYS A 132 -18.97 -10.95 8.28
N GLU A 133 -18.27 -9.86 8.01
CA GLU A 133 -18.83 -8.60 7.49
C GLU A 133 -18.53 -8.41 5.99
N LEU A 134 -17.90 -9.40 5.33
CA LEU A 134 -17.62 -9.35 3.90
C LEU A 134 -18.80 -9.94 3.12
N GLU A 135 -19.47 -9.08 2.38
CA GLU A 135 -20.65 -9.42 1.58
C GLU A 135 -20.39 -9.23 0.09
N TYR A 136 -21.13 -9.96 -0.74
CA TYR A 136 -21.11 -9.74 -2.19
C TYR A 136 -22.38 -9.01 -2.62
N GLU A 137 -22.23 -7.72 -2.90
CA GLU A 137 -23.25 -6.87 -3.49
C GLU A 137 -22.89 -6.62 -4.95
N LYS A 138 -23.35 -7.50 -5.84
CA LYS A 138 -22.97 -7.51 -7.26
C LYS A 138 -22.96 -6.08 -7.86
N PRO A 139 -21.86 -5.66 -8.50
CA PRO A 139 -20.68 -6.45 -8.88
C PRO A 139 -19.51 -6.41 -7.89
N PHE A 140 -19.71 -5.94 -6.65
CA PHE A 140 -18.61 -5.67 -5.72
C PHE A 140 -18.65 -6.52 -4.46
N LEU A 141 -17.48 -6.82 -3.93
CA LEU A 141 -17.30 -7.27 -2.55
C LEU A 141 -17.30 -6.04 -1.63
N ARG A 142 -18.14 -6.04 -0.60
CA ARG A 142 -18.35 -4.93 0.33
C ARG A 142 -17.89 -5.29 1.73
N TYR A 143 -17.10 -4.40 2.32
CA TYR A 143 -16.75 -4.45 3.73
C TYR A 143 -16.79 -3.04 4.30
N LYS A 144 -17.78 -2.77 5.16
CA LYS A 144 -18.07 -1.42 5.67
C LYS A 144 -18.26 -0.44 4.52
N ASN A 145 -17.52 0.66 4.50
CA ASN A 145 -17.56 1.62 3.39
C ASN A 145 -16.76 1.18 2.16
N ARG A 146 -15.94 0.14 2.24
CA ARG A 146 -15.02 -0.26 1.16
C ARG A 146 -15.66 -1.19 0.15
N SER A 147 -15.17 -1.09 -1.08
CA SER A 147 -15.61 -1.91 -2.21
C SER A 147 -14.39 -2.50 -2.92
N PHE A 148 -14.48 -3.77 -3.31
CA PHE A 148 -13.46 -4.45 -4.10
C PHE A 148 -14.09 -5.11 -5.32
N GLU A 149 -13.35 -5.12 -6.43
CA GLU A 149 -13.77 -5.81 -7.66
C GLU A 149 -13.47 -7.31 -7.59
N ALA A 150 -12.47 -7.73 -6.80
CA ALA A 150 -12.15 -9.14 -6.59
C ALA A 150 -11.50 -9.39 -5.23
N PHE A 151 -11.53 -10.66 -4.80
CA PHE A 151 -10.78 -11.16 -3.65
C PHE A 151 -9.71 -12.13 -4.12
N LEU A 152 -8.44 -11.81 -3.88
CA LEU A 152 -7.31 -12.66 -4.22
C LEU A 152 -6.89 -13.51 -3.02
N VAL A 153 -6.65 -14.80 -3.29
CA VAL A 153 -6.05 -15.74 -2.37
C VAL A 153 -4.73 -16.23 -2.97
N ASP A 154 -3.64 -15.91 -2.29
CA ASP A 154 -2.34 -16.49 -2.53
C ASP A 154 -1.72 -16.92 -1.21
N SER A 155 -2.17 -18.06 -0.71
CA SER A 155 -1.75 -18.64 0.57
C SER A 155 -1.69 -20.14 0.40
N GLU A 156 -0.61 -20.78 0.87
CA GLU A 156 -0.53 -22.24 0.87
C GLU A 156 -1.40 -22.86 1.96
N TRP A 157 -1.53 -22.18 3.10
CA TRP A 157 -2.29 -22.64 4.26
C TRP A 157 -3.47 -21.69 4.52
N MET A 158 -4.62 -22.26 4.90
CA MET A 158 -5.82 -21.50 5.21
C MET A 158 -6.70 -22.25 6.22
N LEU A 159 -7.25 -21.55 7.20
CA LEU A 159 -8.21 -22.14 8.15
C LEU A 159 -9.55 -22.48 7.47
N LEU A 160 -10.21 -23.54 7.95
CA LEU A 160 -11.51 -24.01 7.44
C LEU A 160 -12.57 -22.89 7.43
N ASP A 161 -12.61 -22.05 8.46
CA ASP A 161 -13.59 -20.95 8.54
C ASP A 161 -13.36 -19.87 7.47
N SER A 162 -12.09 -19.58 7.14
CA SER A 162 -11.74 -18.70 6.01
C SER A 162 -12.22 -19.32 4.70
N LEU A 163 -11.98 -20.62 4.51
CA LEU A 163 -12.40 -21.34 3.31
C LEU A 163 -13.93 -21.35 3.16
N LYS A 164 -14.67 -21.58 4.25
CA LYS A 164 -16.14 -21.52 4.29
C LYS A 164 -16.67 -20.16 3.85
N ALA A 165 -16.05 -19.07 4.31
CA ALA A 165 -16.45 -17.73 3.94
C ALA A 165 -16.24 -17.46 2.44
N LEU A 166 -15.10 -17.90 1.90
CA LEU A 166 -14.80 -17.75 0.46
C LEU A 166 -15.71 -18.62 -0.40
N ALA A 167 -16.00 -19.85 0.01
CA ALA A 167 -16.95 -20.72 -0.67
C ALA A 167 -18.37 -20.11 -0.69
N ARG A 168 -18.81 -19.53 0.43
CA ARG A 168 -20.07 -18.76 0.49
C ARG A 168 -20.09 -17.64 -0.55
N LEU A 169 -19.02 -16.83 -0.63
CA LEU A 169 -18.93 -15.73 -1.59
C LEU A 169 -18.94 -16.24 -3.05
N ARG A 170 -18.21 -17.32 -3.35
CA ARG A 170 -18.23 -17.92 -4.69
C ARG A 170 -19.59 -18.48 -5.08
N ARG A 171 -20.33 -19.11 -4.16
CA ARG A 171 -21.72 -19.56 -4.40
C ARG A 171 -22.64 -18.39 -4.76
N GLN A 172 -22.34 -17.18 -4.29
CA GLN A 172 -23.08 -15.95 -4.64
C GLN A 172 -22.61 -15.35 -5.98
N GLY A 173 -21.61 -15.93 -6.64
CA GLY A 173 -21.02 -15.44 -7.88
C GLY A 173 -19.98 -14.34 -7.67
N ALA A 174 -19.39 -14.24 -6.47
CA ALA A 174 -18.32 -13.28 -6.21
C ALA A 174 -17.01 -13.69 -6.91
N PRO A 175 -16.26 -12.73 -7.48
CA PRO A 175 -14.96 -12.98 -8.10
C PRO A 175 -13.87 -13.22 -7.05
N VAL A 176 -13.77 -14.48 -6.59
CA VAL A 176 -12.70 -14.95 -5.71
C VAL A 176 -11.66 -15.70 -6.54
N ILE A 177 -10.44 -15.18 -6.58
CA ILE A 177 -9.32 -15.65 -7.40
C ILE A 177 -8.34 -16.42 -6.51
N PHE A 178 -8.13 -17.71 -6.78
CA PHE A 178 -7.12 -18.52 -6.11
C PHE A 178 -5.88 -18.68 -6.98
N LYS A 179 -4.74 -18.06 -6.62
CA LYS A 179 -3.46 -18.34 -7.31
C LYS A 179 -3.00 -19.78 -7.11
N ARG A 180 -3.32 -20.33 -5.95
CA ARG A 180 -3.14 -21.74 -5.57
C ARG A 180 -4.28 -22.16 -4.66
N TRP A 181 -4.62 -23.45 -4.68
CA TRP A 181 -5.58 -24.01 -3.75
C TRP A 181 -4.91 -24.24 -2.39
N PRO A 182 -5.47 -23.71 -1.29
CA PRO A 182 -4.84 -23.84 0.02
C PRO A 182 -4.99 -25.25 0.59
N LYS A 183 -4.12 -25.58 1.54
CA LYS A 183 -4.14 -26.76 2.38
C LYS A 183 -4.66 -26.36 3.76
N GLU A 184 -5.33 -27.29 4.41
CA GLU A 184 -5.75 -27.10 5.79
C GLU A 184 -4.53 -27.20 6.74
N PRO A 185 -4.27 -26.23 7.64
CA PRO A 185 -3.22 -26.34 8.62
C PRO A 185 -3.57 -27.32 9.75
N GLY A 186 -2.58 -27.72 10.56
CA GLY A 186 -2.78 -28.58 11.73
C GLY A 186 -2.87 -30.08 11.41
N MET A 187 -2.89 -30.93 12.47
CA MET A 187 -2.88 -32.39 12.32
C MET A 187 -4.28 -33.00 12.16
N ASN A 188 -5.30 -32.38 12.76
CA ASN A 188 -6.68 -32.83 12.63
C ASN A 188 -7.28 -32.22 11.37
N LYS A 189 -7.52 -33.05 10.36
CA LYS A 189 -8.11 -32.64 9.08
C LYS A 189 -9.62 -32.77 9.11
N HIS A 190 -10.31 -31.86 8.44
CA HIS A 190 -11.75 -31.89 8.26
C HIS A 190 -12.07 -32.32 6.83
N GLU A 191 -12.90 -33.36 6.67
CA GLU A 191 -13.41 -33.77 5.35
C GLU A 191 -14.10 -32.62 4.61
N GLU A 192 -14.78 -31.75 5.36
CA GLU A 192 -15.42 -30.54 4.85
C GLU A 192 -14.45 -29.62 4.09
N PHE A 193 -13.19 -29.53 4.51
CA PHE A 193 -12.20 -28.68 3.83
C PHE A 193 -12.00 -29.13 2.39
N GLN A 194 -11.75 -30.44 2.19
CA GLN A 194 -11.54 -31.00 0.86
C GLN A 194 -12.82 -30.92 0.00
N ASN A 195 -13.98 -31.13 0.61
CA ASN A 195 -15.27 -30.99 -0.09
C ASN A 195 -15.47 -29.56 -0.63
N LEU A 196 -15.13 -28.53 0.16
CA LEU A 196 -15.21 -27.14 -0.27
C LEU A 196 -14.22 -26.80 -1.39
N ILE A 197 -12.98 -27.33 -1.32
CA ILE A 197 -12.01 -27.18 -2.41
C ILE A 197 -12.54 -27.81 -3.70
N ASN A 198 -13.02 -29.05 -3.63
CA ASN A 198 -13.56 -29.77 -4.78
C ASN A 198 -14.76 -29.02 -5.39
N GLU A 199 -15.67 -28.53 -4.54
CA GLU A 199 -16.81 -27.72 -4.99
C GLU A 199 -16.37 -26.47 -5.74
N MET A 200 -15.45 -25.68 -5.18
CA MET A 200 -14.99 -24.44 -5.79
C MET A 200 -14.19 -24.66 -7.07
N GLN A 201 -13.49 -25.79 -7.21
CA GLN A 201 -12.77 -26.19 -8.42
C GLN A 201 -13.69 -26.52 -9.59
N GLN A 202 -14.94 -26.95 -9.34
CA GLN A 202 -15.93 -27.18 -10.38
C GLN A 202 -16.60 -25.88 -10.88
N GLN A 203 -16.37 -24.76 -10.20
CA GLN A 203 -16.89 -23.45 -10.57
C GLN A 203 -15.88 -22.70 -11.45
N GLU A 204 -16.36 -21.91 -12.40
CA GLU A 204 -15.51 -21.02 -13.18
C GLU A 204 -14.69 -20.09 -12.26
N GLN A 205 -13.42 -19.93 -12.60
CA GLN A 205 -12.47 -19.15 -11.80
C GLN A 205 -12.25 -17.79 -12.44
N ALA A 206 -12.58 -16.73 -11.70
CA ALA A 206 -12.16 -15.38 -12.06
C ALA A 206 -10.62 -15.30 -12.10
N THR A 207 -10.12 -14.44 -12.97
CA THR A 207 -8.68 -14.24 -13.20
C THR A 207 -8.30 -12.80 -12.88
N LEU A 208 -7.01 -12.55 -12.59
CA LEU A 208 -6.54 -11.18 -12.34
C LEU A 208 -6.71 -10.27 -13.57
N THR A 209 -6.79 -10.83 -14.78
CA THR A 209 -7.04 -10.08 -16.01
C THR A 209 -8.46 -9.51 -16.09
N ASP A 210 -9.40 -10.02 -15.27
CA ASP A 210 -10.76 -9.49 -15.19
C ASP A 210 -10.84 -8.22 -14.31
N VAL A 211 -9.79 -7.94 -13.53
CA VAL A 211 -9.69 -6.77 -12.67
C VAL A 211 -8.91 -5.70 -13.40
N ARG A 212 -9.44 -4.47 -13.46
CA ARG A 212 -8.72 -3.36 -14.11
C ARG A 212 -7.68 -2.76 -13.15
N PRO A 213 -6.45 -2.43 -13.57
CA PRO A 213 -5.49 -1.74 -12.70
C PRO A 213 -5.97 -0.32 -12.40
N ILE A 214 -5.60 0.29 -11.27
CA ILE A 214 -5.91 1.70 -10.97
C ILE A 214 -5.00 2.61 -11.80
N LEU A 215 -3.70 2.35 -11.76
CA LEU A 215 -2.67 3.07 -12.51
C LEU A 215 -1.68 2.05 -13.07
N GLU A 216 -1.37 2.15 -14.36
CA GLU A 216 -0.43 1.28 -15.05
C GLU A 216 0.53 2.10 -15.91
N SER A 217 1.79 1.70 -15.96
CA SER A 217 2.86 2.32 -16.75
C SER A 217 3.86 1.24 -17.16
N GLU A 218 4.73 1.53 -18.13
CA GLU A 218 5.76 0.57 -18.57
C GLU A 218 6.71 0.17 -17.42
N GLN A 219 7.06 1.14 -16.57
CA GLN A 219 7.81 0.89 -15.34
C GLN A 219 6.89 0.89 -14.12
N PRO A 220 7.18 0.09 -13.07
CA PRO A 220 6.40 0.09 -11.84
C PRO A 220 6.40 1.46 -11.13
N LEU A 221 5.23 1.86 -10.62
CA LEU A 221 5.04 3.09 -9.83
C LEU A 221 4.51 2.77 -8.45
N ASP A 222 5.08 3.40 -7.42
CA ASP A 222 4.51 3.39 -6.07
C ASP A 222 3.57 4.58 -5.94
N PHE A 223 2.33 4.32 -5.58
CA PHE A 223 1.30 5.35 -5.46
C PHE A 223 0.27 4.98 -4.41
N TRP A 224 -0.51 5.95 -3.92
CA TRP A 224 -1.70 5.69 -3.14
C TRP A 224 -2.87 6.45 -3.71
N CYS A 225 -4.05 5.83 -3.72
CA CYS A 225 -5.25 6.44 -4.29
C CYS A 225 -6.34 6.57 -3.24
N ARG A 226 -6.89 7.77 -3.13
CA ARG A 226 -8.10 8.08 -2.37
C ARG A 226 -9.22 8.43 -3.34
N LYS A 227 -10.44 8.11 -2.94
CA LYS A 227 -11.65 8.49 -3.66
C LYS A 227 -12.59 9.25 -2.74
N ASP A 228 -13.03 10.43 -3.17
CA ASP A 228 -13.98 11.26 -2.45
C ASP A 228 -15.09 11.69 -3.41
N GLY A 229 -16.29 11.12 -3.25
CA GLY A 229 -17.35 11.24 -4.24
C GLY A 229 -16.94 10.71 -5.61
N GLU A 230 -16.86 11.59 -6.60
CA GLU A 230 -16.45 11.26 -7.97
C GLU A 230 -14.99 11.66 -8.28
N ASP A 231 -14.29 12.25 -7.31
CA ASP A 231 -12.90 12.68 -7.47
C ASP A 231 -11.94 11.60 -6.96
N TYR A 232 -10.82 11.47 -7.67
CA TYR A 232 -9.69 10.64 -7.25
C TYR A 232 -8.50 11.51 -6.89
N TYR A 233 -7.81 11.15 -5.81
CA TYR A 233 -6.60 11.82 -5.35
C TYR A 233 -5.49 10.78 -5.29
N LEU A 234 -4.48 10.93 -6.12
CA LEU A 234 -3.32 10.06 -6.18
C LEU A 234 -2.12 10.79 -5.60
N PHE A 235 -1.39 10.13 -4.71
CA PHE A 235 0.01 10.45 -4.47
C PHE A 235 0.85 9.43 -5.23
N ILE A 236 1.78 9.86 -6.06
CA ILE A 236 2.64 9.00 -6.87
C ILE A 236 4.08 9.34 -6.51
N ALA A 237 4.78 8.42 -5.84
CA ALA A 237 6.17 8.61 -5.46
C ALA A 237 7.06 8.64 -6.70
N HIS A 238 8.12 9.43 -6.64
CA HIS A 238 9.17 9.40 -7.66
C HIS A 238 9.69 7.96 -7.83
N PRO A 239 9.90 7.42 -9.05
CA PRO A 239 10.30 6.02 -9.25
C PRO A 239 11.59 5.61 -8.52
N LYS A 240 12.52 6.54 -8.31
CA LYS A 240 13.72 6.34 -7.49
C LYS A 240 13.42 6.08 -6.00
N MET A 241 12.29 6.54 -5.46
CA MET A 241 11.92 6.35 -4.05
C MET A 241 11.23 4.99 -3.79
N ARG A 242 11.18 4.10 -4.79
CA ARG A 242 10.69 2.73 -4.60
C ARG A 242 11.68 1.93 -3.74
N ASN A 243 11.15 1.06 -2.89
CA ASN A 243 11.94 0.08 -2.11
C ASN A 243 13.07 0.69 -1.28
N LEU A 244 12.93 1.94 -0.82
CA LEU A 244 13.91 2.54 0.08
C LEU A 244 14.02 1.72 1.37
N ARG A 245 15.25 1.36 1.75
CA ARG A 245 15.55 0.68 3.01
C ARG A 245 16.40 1.59 3.88
N TYR A 246 16.06 1.64 5.16
CA TYR A 246 16.86 2.31 6.16
C TYR A 246 18.00 1.37 6.64
N PRO A 247 19.21 1.89 6.94
CA PRO A 247 19.63 3.29 6.82
C PRO A 247 19.78 3.72 5.36
N LEU A 248 19.32 4.95 5.06
CA LEU A 248 19.51 5.56 3.76
C LEU A 248 20.95 6.11 3.66
N GLU A 249 21.52 6.09 2.46
CA GLU A 249 22.77 6.78 2.20
C GLU A 249 22.58 8.30 2.33
N TYR A 250 23.54 8.99 2.95
CA TYR A 250 23.51 10.44 3.04
C TYR A 250 23.60 11.08 1.64
N GLY A 251 22.75 12.08 1.37
CA GLY A 251 22.67 12.70 0.05
C GLY A 251 21.98 11.84 -1.00
N TYR A 252 21.21 10.84 -0.59
CA TYR A 252 20.46 9.98 -1.52
C TYR A 252 19.60 10.78 -2.50
N SER A 253 18.97 11.85 -2.02
CA SER A 253 18.14 12.75 -2.81
C SER A 253 18.85 13.34 -4.03
N GLU A 254 20.17 13.49 -4.02
CA GLU A 254 20.94 13.96 -5.19
C GLU A 254 20.87 12.99 -6.38
N LYS A 255 20.53 11.72 -6.12
CA LYS A 255 20.32 10.69 -7.16
C LYS A 255 18.91 10.73 -7.78
N VAL A 256 18.02 11.56 -7.23
CA VAL A 256 16.62 11.67 -7.65
C VAL A 256 16.48 12.78 -8.69
N GLN A 257 16.77 12.39 -9.93
CA GLN A 257 16.76 13.26 -11.11
C GLN A 257 15.37 13.31 -11.77
N ALA A 258 15.07 14.41 -12.46
CA ALA A 258 13.80 14.57 -13.18
C ALA A 258 13.55 13.43 -14.18
N LEU A 259 12.28 13.03 -14.32
CA LEU A 259 11.88 11.91 -15.14
C LEU A 259 10.44 12.09 -15.63
N ARG A 260 10.20 11.74 -16.89
CA ARG A 260 8.86 11.69 -17.47
C ARG A 260 8.40 10.25 -17.63
N VAL A 261 7.18 9.95 -17.18
CA VAL A 261 6.59 8.60 -17.26
C VAL A 261 5.21 8.66 -17.88
N GLU A 262 4.99 7.87 -18.92
CA GLU A 262 3.64 7.67 -19.46
C GLU A 262 2.89 6.64 -18.62
N ALA A 263 1.66 6.96 -18.26
CA ALA A 263 0.81 6.10 -17.45
C ALA A 263 -0.64 6.14 -17.93
N ARG A 264 -1.40 5.12 -17.54
CA ARG A 264 -2.83 4.99 -17.81
C ARG A 264 -3.56 4.86 -16.48
N PHE A 265 -4.49 5.78 -16.23
CA PHE A 265 -5.38 5.73 -15.08
C PHE A 265 -6.75 5.18 -15.50
N TYR A 266 -7.21 4.13 -14.84
CA TYR A 266 -8.47 3.47 -15.20
C TYR A 266 -9.56 3.88 -14.24
N ALA A 267 -10.28 4.94 -14.60
CA ALA A 267 -11.46 5.40 -13.89
C ALA A 267 -12.65 4.42 -14.07
N LYS A 268 -13.75 4.70 -13.36
CA LYS A 268 -14.99 3.92 -13.51
C LYS A 268 -15.50 3.91 -14.97
N LYS A 269 -15.46 5.05 -15.66
CA LYS A 269 -16.06 5.25 -17.00
C LYS A 269 -15.06 5.39 -18.16
N GLY A 270 -13.81 4.97 -18.00
CA GLY A 270 -12.84 5.04 -19.09
C GLY A 270 -11.40 4.92 -18.62
N VAL A 271 -10.48 5.14 -19.56
CA VAL A 271 -9.05 5.15 -19.33
C VAL A 271 -8.53 6.53 -19.72
N LEU A 272 -7.75 7.14 -18.83
CA LEU A 272 -7.09 8.42 -19.05
C LEU A 272 -5.60 8.18 -19.27
N SER A 273 -5.07 8.67 -20.39
CA SER A 273 -3.62 8.74 -20.60
C SER A 273 -3.06 9.91 -19.79
N LEU A 274 -2.03 9.64 -19.00
CA LEU A 274 -1.34 10.59 -18.16
C LEU A 274 0.13 10.67 -18.56
N VAL A 275 0.65 11.88 -18.52
CA VAL A 275 2.09 12.15 -18.56
C VAL A 275 2.49 12.63 -17.18
N LEU A 276 3.25 11.82 -16.47
CA LEU A 276 3.75 12.12 -15.13
C LEU A 276 5.15 12.74 -15.26
N ASP A 277 5.22 14.06 -15.07
CA ASP A 277 6.46 14.83 -15.17
C ASP A 277 7.04 15.07 -13.77
N PHE A 278 7.91 14.17 -13.32
CA PHE A 278 8.58 14.25 -12.04
C PHE A 278 9.75 15.22 -12.12
N GLN A 279 9.73 16.26 -11.29
CA GLN A 279 10.88 17.14 -11.09
C GLN A 279 11.91 16.48 -10.17
N GLU A 280 13.14 16.99 -10.18
CA GLU A 280 14.20 16.52 -9.28
C GLU A 280 13.72 16.52 -7.81
N LYS A 281 13.95 15.40 -7.12
CA LYS A 281 13.59 15.22 -5.69
C LYS A 281 12.09 15.39 -5.36
N ARG A 282 11.19 15.32 -6.35
CA ARG A 282 9.74 15.54 -6.17
C ARG A 282 8.91 14.34 -6.58
N SER A 283 7.92 14.05 -5.74
CA SER A 283 6.80 13.17 -6.05
C SER A 283 5.61 13.99 -6.58
N LEU A 284 4.54 13.34 -7.00
CA LEU A 284 3.37 14.00 -7.58
C LEU A 284 2.14 13.78 -6.71
N VAL A 285 1.37 14.84 -6.49
CA VAL A 285 -0.04 14.75 -6.12
C VAL A 285 -0.85 14.97 -7.38
N VAL A 286 -1.87 14.15 -7.64
CA VAL A 286 -2.73 14.25 -8.81
C VAL A 286 -4.17 14.17 -8.36
N ARG A 287 -4.95 15.20 -8.65
CA ARG A 287 -6.41 15.15 -8.56
C ARG A 287 -6.97 14.86 -9.94
N ILE A 288 -7.88 13.90 -10.02
CA ILE A 288 -8.61 13.57 -11.24
C ILE A 288 -10.09 13.73 -10.93
N GLY A 289 -10.69 14.81 -11.43
CA GLY A 289 -12.11 15.09 -11.28
C GLY A 289 -12.97 14.55 -12.42
N TRP A 290 -14.24 14.26 -12.14
CA TRP A 290 -15.18 13.74 -13.15
C TRP A 290 -15.41 14.69 -14.34
N ARG A 291 -15.46 16.01 -14.11
CA ARG A 291 -15.71 16.99 -15.19
C ARG A 291 -14.50 17.17 -16.12
N GLU A 292 -13.30 16.88 -15.64
CA GLU A 292 -12.06 16.97 -16.41
C GLU A 292 -11.81 15.70 -17.24
N ALA A 293 -12.34 14.55 -16.81
CA ALA A 293 -12.19 13.27 -17.50
C ALA A 293 -12.95 13.16 -18.86
N LEU A 294 -13.75 14.17 -19.24
CA LEU A 294 -14.50 14.22 -20.50
C LEU A 294 -13.86 15.11 -21.57
N GLY A 295 -12.76 15.81 -21.26
CA GLY A 295 -11.95 16.58 -22.21
C GLY A 295 -10.51 16.07 -22.15
N SER A 296 -9.95 15.71 -23.30
CA SER A 296 -8.54 15.41 -23.46
C SER A 296 -7.67 16.47 -22.76
N GLU A 297 -6.71 16.03 -21.95
CA GLU A 297 -5.75 16.80 -21.14
C GLU A 297 -6.25 17.24 -19.75
N GLY A 298 -6.32 16.27 -18.82
CA GLY A 298 -6.41 16.56 -17.40
C GLY A 298 -5.17 17.34 -16.95
N ARG A 299 -5.36 18.59 -16.50
CA ARG A 299 -4.28 19.42 -15.96
C ARG A 299 -3.89 18.90 -14.58
N LEU A 300 -2.64 18.42 -14.48
CA LEU A 300 -2.00 18.03 -13.24
C LEU A 300 -1.82 19.26 -12.34
N GLN A 301 -2.40 19.25 -11.14
CA GLN A 301 -1.95 20.12 -10.06
C GLN A 301 -0.81 19.42 -9.32
N VAL A 302 0.42 19.74 -9.70
CA VAL A 302 1.61 19.29 -8.96
C VAL A 302 1.76 20.17 -7.71
N LEU A 303 1.72 19.55 -6.53
CA LEU A 303 2.23 20.13 -5.28
C LEU A 303 3.69 19.71 -5.09
#